data_AF-A0A2T0SBD3-F1
#
_entry.id   AF-A0A2T0SBD3-F1
#
_cell.length_a   1.000
_cell.length_b   1.000
_cell.length_c   1.000
_cell.angle_alpha   90.00
_cell.angle_beta   90.00
_cell.angle_gamma   90.00
#
_symmetry.space_group_name_H-M   'P 1'
#
loop_
_entity.id
_entity.type
_entity.pdbx_description
1 polymer ?
#
loop_
_entity_poly.entity_id
_entity_poly.type
_entity_poly.pdbx_seq_one_letter_code
_entity_poly.pdbx_strand_id
1 'polypeptide(L)'
;MTPAWKLFTCTVGLVAVPGPRGVNVMACEWSYVVNKDPLLVAVVLGPRTASRPLIEDAGAFAITFCAEDQAELADFAGSCSVTEVDKATSDALTLRPGRHTPWVAGGVLAVECRLRQIVPLPVHTMYVAEVLAEHRSTPAPRPLVKHGGMHRLGEPVGRTAVVAATRRLDSGRVRVVATGPGEGPWRVDGADAGPGDARGRLVADVPVAEGARQVRVERDGARPGTAAVTG
;
A
#
# COMPACT_ATOMS: atom_id res chain seq x y z
N MET A 1 -13.95 -3.14 23.77
CA MET A 1 -13.75 -2.23 22.63
C MET A 1 -12.59 -2.75 21.79
N THR A 2 -12.75 -2.86 20.47
CA THR A 2 -11.67 -3.31 19.58
C THR A 2 -10.56 -2.25 19.53
N PRO A 3 -9.29 -2.60 19.78
CA PRO A 3 -8.19 -1.65 19.67
C PRO A 3 -8.11 -1.04 18.27
N ALA A 4 -7.88 0.28 18.16
CA ALA A 4 -7.88 1.00 16.89
C ALA A 4 -6.90 0.43 15.85
N TRP A 5 -5.74 -0.09 16.30
CA TRP A 5 -4.76 -0.70 15.41
C TRP A 5 -5.29 -1.93 14.65
N LYS A 6 -6.33 -2.62 15.16
CA LYS A 6 -6.97 -3.74 14.45
C LYS A 6 -7.91 -3.31 13.32
N LEU A 7 -8.21 -2.02 13.20
CA LEU A 7 -9.07 -1.46 12.15
C LEU A 7 -8.29 -1.05 10.90
N PHE A 8 -6.96 -1.13 10.92
CA PHE A 8 -6.16 -0.91 9.72
C PHE A 8 -6.35 -2.08 8.75
N THR A 9 -6.20 -1.78 7.45
CA THR A 9 -6.22 -2.79 6.39
C THR A 9 -4.85 -2.84 5.75
N CYS A 10 -4.27 -4.03 5.67
CA CYS A 10 -2.90 -4.24 5.23
C CYS A 10 -2.74 -5.59 4.52
N THR A 11 -1.68 -5.72 3.73
CA THR A 11 -1.20 -7.02 3.26
C THR A 11 -0.42 -7.72 4.36
N VAL A 12 -0.36 -9.05 4.35
CA VAL A 12 0.53 -9.81 5.25
C VAL A 12 1.84 -10.11 4.53
N GLY A 13 2.98 -9.77 5.14
CA GLY A 13 4.31 -10.14 4.63
C GLY A 13 4.90 -11.32 5.40
N LEU A 14 5.48 -12.30 4.73
CA LEU A 14 6.40 -13.27 5.32
C LEU A 14 7.82 -12.74 5.22
N VAL A 15 8.43 -12.46 6.37
CA VAL A 15 9.79 -11.95 6.48
C VAL A 15 10.74 -13.13 6.65
N ALA A 16 11.59 -13.35 5.65
CA ALA A 16 12.61 -14.39 5.66
C ALA A 16 14.00 -13.80 5.92
N VAL A 17 14.72 -14.36 6.89
CA VAL A 17 16.02 -13.85 7.35
C VAL A 17 16.97 -15.02 7.58
N PRO A 18 18.15 -15.06 6.94
CA PRO A 18 19.20 -16.01 7.28
C PRO A 18 19.63 -15.86 8.74
N GLY A 19 19.88 -16.99 9.41
CA GLY A 19 20.39 -17.01 10.76
C GLY A 19 21.26 -18.24 11.03
N PRO A 20 21.80 -18.37 12.25
CA PRO A 20 22.76 -19.43 12.60
C PRO A 20 22.19 -20.85 12.50
N ARG A 21 20.86 -20.98 12.56
CA ARG A 21 20.13 -22.26 12.56
C ARG A 21 19.33 -22.48 11.26
N GLY A 22 19.66 -21.75 10.20
CA GLY A 22 18.89 -21.76 8.96
C GLY A 22 18.09 -20.47 8.77
N VAL A 23 17.08 -20.50 7.90
CA VAL A 23 16.28 -19.31 7.57
C VAL A 23 15.11 -19.21 8.52
N ASN A 24 15.06 -18.11 9.28
CA ASN A 24 13.90 -17.78 10.08
C ASN A 24 12.82 -17.13 9.20
N VAL A 25 11.56 -17.52 9.40
CA VAL A 25 10.41 -16.90 8.74
C VAL A 25 9.40 -16.43 9.79
N MET A 26 8.92 -15.19 9.65
CA MET A 26 7.82 -14.69 10.48
C MET A 26 6.76 -13.99 9.64
N ALA A 27 5.50 -14.04 10.08
CA ALA A 27 4.48 -13.17 9.51
C ALA A 27 4.57 -11.76 10.12
N CYS A 28 4.61 -10.75 9.27
CA CYS A 28 4.61 -9.35 9.60
C CYS A 28 3.45 -8.67 8.86
N GLU A 29 2.37 -8.43 9.61
CA GLU A 29 1.23 -7.63 9.12
C GLU A 29 1.69 -6.21 8.74
N TRP A 30 2.62 -5.64 9.49
CA TRP A 30 3.06 -4.25 9.30
C TRP A 30 4.26 -4.19 8.34
N SER A 31 4.00 -4.54 7.08
CA SER A 31 4.94 -4.53 5.97
C SER A 31 4.46 -3.57 4.87
N TYR A 32 5.26 -2.57 4.49
CA TYR A 32 4.81 -1.46 3.62
C TYR A 32 5.88 -1.00 2.62
N VAL A 33 5.44 -0.43 1.49
CA VAL A 33 6.30 0.43 0.65
C VAL A 33 6.37 1.81 1.28
N VAL A 34 7.57 2.37 1.42
CA VAL A 34 7.80 3.69 2.06
C VAL A 34 8.49 4.71 1.18
N ASN A 35 9.10 4.29 0.07
CA ASN A 35 9.60 5.20 -0.97
C ASN A 35 9.52 4.55 -2.35
N LYS A 36 9.28 5.34 -3.40
CA LYS A 36 9.12 4.82 -4.77
C LYS A 36 10.43 4.69 -5.54
N ASP A 37 11.40 5.57 -5.29
CA ASP A 37 12.65 5.65 -6.04
C ASP A 37 13.74 6.35 -5.18
N PRO A 38 14.75 5.60 -4.66
CA PRO A 38 14.88 4.15 -4.76
C PRO A 38 13.71 3.43 -4.07
N LEU A 39 13.34 2.23 -4.53
CA LEU A 39 12.25 1.47 -3.92
C LEU A 39 12.64 1.04 -2.50
N LEU A 40 11.96 1.61 -1.51
CA LEU A 40 12.16 1.27 -0.09
C LEU A 40 10.90 0.63 0.49
N VAL A 41 11.11 -0.39 1.31
CA VAL A 41 10.07 -1.05 2.11
C VAL A 41 10.39 -0.93 3.60
N ALA A 42 9.38 -1.14 4.44
CA ALA A 42 9.55 -1.21 5.88
C ALA A 42 8.81 -2.41 6.48
N VAL A 43 9.40 -3.02 7.50
CA VAL A 43 8.74 -3.98 8.40
C VAL A 43 8.77 -3.44 9.81
N VAL A 44 7.64 -3.48 10.52
CA VAL A 44 7.53 -2.98 11.90
C VAL A 44 7.31 -4.14 12.85
N LEU A 45 8.29 -4.36 13.73
CA LEU A 45 8.36 -5.54 14.58
C LEU A 45 8.10 -5.20 16.04
N GLY A 46 7.29 -6.05 16.69
CA GLY A 46 7.05 -5.98 18.14
C GLY A 46 8.28 -6.38 18.95
N PRO A 47 8.31 -6.08 20.26
CA PRO A 47 9.51 -6.19 21.06
C PRO A 47 9.93 -7.64 21.34
N ARG A 48 9.00 -8.59 21.22
CA ARG A 48 9.19 -10.00 21.60
C ARG A 48 9.64 -10.92 20.45
N THR A 49 9.77 -10.41 19.23
CA THR A 49 10.17 -11.27 18.11
C THR A 49 11.67 -11.49 18.06
N ALA A 50 12.07 -12.76 17.96
CA ALA A 50 13.45 -13.19 17.75
C ALA A 50 14.01 -12.76 16.37
N SER A 51 13.15 -12.29 15.46
CA SER A 51 13.58 -11.82 14.13
C SER A 51 14.36 -10.50 14.16
N ARG A 52 14.20 -9.66 15.20
CA ARG A 52 14.89 -8.36 15.30
C ARG A 52 16.42 -8.50 15.27
N PRO A 53 17.06 -9.24 16.19
CA PRO A 53 18.51 -9.41 16.16
C PRO A 53 18.97 -10.09 14.85
N LEU A 54 18.18 -11.02 14.30
CA LEU A 54 18.53 -11.66 13.03
C LEU A 54 18.58 -10.67 11.86
N ILE A 55 17.63 -9.73 11.78
CA ILE A 55 17.62 -8.69 10.75
C ILE A 55 18.81 -7.75 10.92
N GLU A 56 19.11 -7.37 12.15
CA GLU A 56 20.21 -6.47 12.50
C GLU A 56 21.57 -7.11 12.16
N ASP A 57 21.76 -8.37 12.55
CA ASP A 57 22.98 -9.15 12.29
C ASP A 57 23.17 -9.45 10.79
N ALA A 58 22.10 -9.84 10.10
CA ALA A 58 22.17 -10.17 8.67
C ALA A 58 22.30 -8.94 7.78
N GLY A 59 21.82 -7.77 8.22
CA GLY A 59 21.75 -6.55 7.41
C GLY A 59 20.85 -6.65 6.17
N ALA A 60 20.10 -7.74 6.03
CA ALA A 60 19.26 -8.05 4.88
C ALA A 60 18.13 -9.01 5.27
N PHE A 61 17.02 -8.94 4.54
CA PHE A 61 15.87 -9.84 4.68
C PHE A 61 15.04 -9.82 3.40
N ALA A 62 14.23 -10.85 3.16
CA ALA A 62 13.20 -10.81 2.14
C ALA A 62 11.82 -10.57 2.75
N ILE A 63 10.93 -9.91 2.01
CA ILE A 63 9.49 -9.86 2.31
C ILE A 63 8.77 -10.57 1.17
N THR A 64 7.94 -11.56 1.49
CA THR A 64 6.97 -12.15 0.55
C THR A 64 5.58 -11.70 0.93
N PHE A 65 4.91 -10.92 0.09
CA PHE A 65 3.51 -10.54 0.32
C PHE A 65 2.59 -11.72 0.03
N CYS A 66 1.85 -12.18 1.04
CA CYS A 66 1.05 -13.39 0.99
C CYS A 66 -0.04 -13.32 -0.08
N ALA A 67 -0.22 -14.45 -0.76
CA ALA A 67 -1.43 -14.74 -1.54
C ALA A 67 -2.57 -15.25 -0.63
N GLU A 68 -3.80 -15.19 -1.14
CA GLU A 68 -5.02 -15.61 -0.39
C GLU A 68 -4.98 -17.07 0.10
N ASP A 69 -4.23 -17.95 -0.56
CA ASP A 69 -4.04 -19.37 -0.21
C ASP A 69 -2.93 -19.61 0.82
N GLN A 70 -2.27 -18.55 1.31
CA GLN A 70 -1.21 -18.64 2.33
C GLN A 70 -1.69 -18.20 3.72
N ALA A 71 -3.00 -18.22 3.99
CA ALA A 71 -3.57 -17.79 5.26
C ALA A 71 -3.06 -18.66 6.44
N GLU A 72 -3.03 -19.97 6.27
CA GLU A 72 -2.54 -20.94 7.26
C GLU A 72 -1.05 -20.76 7.53
N LEU A 73 -0.25 -20.55 6.48
CA LEU A 73 1.19 -20.30 6.61
C LEU A 73 1.44 -18.97 7.33
N ALA A 74 0.69 -17.92 7.01
CA ALA A 74 0.78 -16.64 7.68
C ALA A 74 0.43 -16.74 9.18
N ASP A 75 -0.63 -17.50 9.52
CA ASP A 75 -1.04 -17.70 10.90
C ASP A 75 0.04 -18.47 11.70
N PHE A 76 0.53 -19.58 11.14
CA PHE A 76 1.60 -20.37 11.74
C PHE A 76 2.89 -19.56 11.92
N ALA A 77 3.33 -18.84 10.87
CA ALA A 77 4.54 -18.04 10.91
C ALA A 77 4.43 -16.85 11.88
N GLY A 78 3.22 -16.36 12.17
CA GLY A 78 2.96 -15.30 13.15
C GLY A 78 2.80 -15.79 14.59
N SER A 79 2.37 -17.04 14.78
CA SER A 79 2.03 -17.60 16.09
C SER A 79 3.15 -18.41 16.75
N CYS A 80 4.09 -18.94 15.97
CA CYS A 80 5.24 -19.68 16.49
C CYS A 80 6.52 -18.83 16.46
N SER A 81 7.50 -19.14 17.31
CA SER A 81 8.82 -18.49 17.32
C SER A 81 9.93 -19.45 16.85
N VAL A 82 11.00 -18.90 16.25
CA VAL A 82 12.23 -19.64 15.94
C VAL A 82 12.94 -20.19 17.19
N THR A 83 12.60 -19.67 18.36
CA THR A 83 13.07 -20.20 19.65
C THR A 83 12.42 -21.53 20.01
N GLU A 84 11.27 -21.84 19.41
CA GLU A 84 10.48 -23.05 19.68
C GLU A 84 10.68 -24.12 18.60
N VAL A 85 10.68 -23.72 17.32
CA VAL A 85 10.73 -24.65 16.18
C VAL A 85 11.42 -24.03 14.97
N ASP A 86 12.06 -24.85 14.15
CA ASP A 86 12.48 -24.45 12.80
C ASP A 86 11.28 -24.52 11.84
N LYS A 87 10.70 -23.35 11.54
CA LYS A 87 9.54 -23.23 10.65
C LYS A 87 9.83 -23.62 9.21
N ALA A 88 11.10 -23.60 8.78
CA ALA A 88 11.50 -24.00 7.42
C ALA A 88 11.32 -25.50 7.17
N THR A 89 11.06 -26.29 8.21
CA THR A 89 10.75 -27.72 8.12
C THR A 89 9.30 -28.02 7.72
N SER A 90 8.43 -27.01 7.68
CA SER A 90 7.04 -27.19 7.27
C SER A 90 6.91 -27.37 5.76
N ASP A 91 6.17 -28.40 5.32
CA ASP A 91 5.84 -28.61 3.90
C ASP A 91 5.02 -27.47 3.28
N ALA A 92 4.34 -26.67 4.10
CA ALA A 92 3.63 -25.47 3.63
C ALA A 92 4.58 -24.32 3.27
N LEU A 93 5.85 -24.39 3.68
CA LEU A 93 6.83 -23.34 3.52
C LEU A 93 7.88 -23.76 2.48
N THR A 94 7.81 -23.16 1.29
CA THR A 94 8.84 -23.37 0.25
C THR A 94 9.83 -22.20 0.23
N LEU A 95 11.06 -22.43 0.66
CA LEU A 95 12.15 -21.46 0.53
C LEU A 95 12.80 -21.51 -0.85
N ARG A 96 13.19 -20.33 -1.33
CA ARG A 96 14.03 -20.15 -2.52
C ARG A 96 15.28 -19.37 -2.10
N PRO A 97 16.47 -19.66 -2.68
CA PRO A 97 17.72 -19.07 -2.23
C PRO A 97 17.86 -17.56 -2.49
N GLY A 98 17.18 -17.02 -3.51
CA GLY A 98 17.31 -15.60 -3.89
C GLY A 98 18.66 -15.25 -4.52
N ARG A 99 18.85 -13.96 -4.85
CA ARG A 99 20.11 -13.38 -5.38
C ARG A 99 21.01 -12.80 -4.29
N HIS A 100 20.40 -12.34 -3.21
CA HIS A 100 20.96 -11.63 -2.06
C HIS A 100 20.52 -12.27 -0.74
N THR A 101 19.27 -12.74 -0.65
CA THR A 101 18.73 -13.38 0.56
C THR A 101 17.56 -14.33 0.22
N PRO A 102 17.42 -15.46 0.92
CA PRO A 102 16.33 -16.40 0.69
C PRO A 102 14.96 -15.78 0.95
N TRP A 103 13.97 -16.27 0.21
CA TRP A 103 12.59 -15.78 0.23
C TRP A 103 11.59 -16.94 0.19
N VAL A 104 10.33 -16.66 0.53
CA VAL A 104 9.26 -17.66 0.58
C VAL A 104 8.47 -17.65 -0.74
N ALA A 105 8.32 -18.79 -1.39
CA ALA A 105 7.56 -18.89 -2.63
C ALA A 105 6.04 -18.78 -2.44
N GLY A 106 5.30 -18.61 -3.54
CA GLY A 106 3.83 -18.65 -3.56
C GLY A 106 3.13 -17.31 -3.32
N GLY A 107 3.84 -16.29 -2.88
CA GLY A 107 3.27 -14.95 -2.67
C GLY A 107 2.93 -14.20 -3.97
N VAL A 108 2.28 -13.05 -3.79
CA VAL A 108 1.98 -12.08 -4.86
C VAL A 108 3.27 -11.47 -5.41
N LEU A 109 4.18 -11.14 -4.52
CA LEU A 109 5.48 -10.53 -4.81
C LEU A 109 6.42 -10.87 -3.65
N ALA A 110 7.63 -11.31 -3.97
CA ALA A 110 8.73 -11.32 -3.01
C ALA A 110 9.79 -10.28 -3.38
N VAL A 111 10.32 -9.59 -2.38
CA VAL A 111 11.37 -8.59 -2.54
C VAL A 111 12.54 -8.91 -1.62
N GLU A 112 13.73 -8.93 -2.17
CA GLU A 112 14.98 -9.10 -1.43
C GLU A 112 15.51 -7.73 -1.05
N CYS A 113 15.79 -7.52 0.23
CA CYS A 113 16.02 -6.18 0.77
C CYS A 113 17.34 -6.07 1.52
N ARG A 114 17.99 -4.90 1.41
CA ARG A 114 19.14 -4.50 2.24
C ARG A 114 18.70 -3.49 3.28
N LEU A 115 19.00 -3.74 4.55
CA LEU A 115 18.68 -2.83 5.64
C LEU A 115 19.38 -1.47 5.42
N ARG A 116 18.62 -0.38 5.55
CA ARG A 116 19.10 1.00 5.40
C ARG A 116 19.01 1.79 6.69
N GLN A 117 17.95 1.58 7.46
CA GLN A 117 17.70 2.35 8.67
C GLN A 117 16.90 1.53 9.68
N ILE A 118 17.24 1.70 10.95
CA ILE A 118 16.49 1.18 12.10
C ILE A 118 15.88 2.39 12.80
N VAL A 119 14.55 2.40 12.94
CA VAL A 119 13.80 3.48 13.58
C VAL A 119 13.16 2.92 14.86
N PRO A 120 13.65 3.31 16.04
CA PRO A 120 13.00 2.94 17.30
C PRO A 120 11.67 3.68 17.43
N LEU A 121 10.61 2.94 17.77
CA LEU A 121 9.31 3.47 18.18
C LEU A 121 9.12 3.14 19.68
N PRO A 122 8.12 3.73 20.37
CA PRO A 122 7.96 3.53 21.82
C PRO A 122 7.88 2.05 22.27
N VAL A 123 7.30 1.17 21.45
CA VAL A 123 7.15 -0.27 21.75
C VAL A 123 7.63 -1.17 20.61
N HIS A 124 7.78 -0.63 19.40
CA HIS A 124 8.12 -1.39 18.20
C HIS A 124 9.45 -0.88 17.61
N THR A 125 9.98 -1.59 16.63
CA THR A 125 11.10 -1.12 15.82
C THR A 125 10.75 -1.26 14.36
N MET A 126 10.92 -0.17 13.60
CA MET A 126 10.72 -0.16 12.16
C MET A 126 12.06 -0.32 11.46
N TYR A 127 12.14 -1.30 10.56
CA TYR A 127 13.32 -1.58 9.74
C TYR A 127 13.02 -1.14 8.32
N VAL A 128 13.67 -0.07 7.87
CA VAL A 128 13.55 0.44 6.49
C VAL A 128 14.66 -0.16 5.65
N ALA A 129 14.31 -0.73 4.51
CA ALA A 129 15.21 -1.48 3.64
C ALA A 129 15.01 -1.12 2.17
N GLU A 130 16.09 -1.15 1.40
CA GLU A 130 16.11 -0.94 -0.05
C GLU A 130 15.88 -2.27 -0.77
N VAL A 131 14.97 -2.28 -1.74
CA VAL A 131 14.71 -3.45 -2.57
C VAL A 131 15.81 -3.61 -3.60
N LEU A 132 16.44 -4.79 -3.63
CA LEU A 132 17.54 -5.14 -4.54
C LEU A 132 17.11 -6.08 -5.66
N ALA A 133 16.15 -6.96 -5.39
CA ALA A 133 15.61 -7.90 -6.35
C ALA A 133 14.13 -8.17 -6.07
N GLU A 134 13.40 -8.52 -7.12
CA GLU A 134 11.97 -8.84 -7.07
C GLU A 134 11.70 -10.21 -7.70
N HIS A 135 10.77 -10.97 -7.12
CA HIS A 135 10.27 -12.23 -7.65
C HIS A 135 8.76 -12.14 -7.78
N ARG A 136 8.27 -12.24 -9.02
CA ARG A 136 6.87 -12.05 -9.36
C ARG A 136 6.25 -13.37 -9.78
N SER A 137 5.10 -13.69 -9.21
CA SER A 137 4.29 -14.82 -9.67
C SER A 137 3.57 -14.47 -10.97
N THR A 138 3.50 -15.41 -11.91
CA THR A 138 2.82 -15.23 -13.21
C THR A 138 1.90 -16.43 -13.51
N PRO A 139 0.57 -16.23 -13.59
CA PRO A 139 -0.16 -14.99 -13.28
C PRO A 139 -0.02 -14.60 -11.79
N ALA A 140 -0.19 -13.32 -11.48
CA ALA A 140 -0.12 -12.86 -10.10
C ALA A 140 -1.34 -13.38 -9.31
N PRO A 141 -1.14 -14.08 -8.18
CA PRO A 141 -2.24 -14.49 -7.32
C PRO A 141 -2.89 -13.26 -6.65
N ARG A 142 -4.10 -13.46 -6.13
CA ARG A 142 -4.77 -12.41 -5.35
C ARG A 142 -4.11 -12.27 -3.97
N PRO A 143 -3.99 -11.04 -3.42
CA PRO A 143 -3.34 -10.81 -2.14
C PRO A 143 -4.22 -11.19 -0.95
N LEU A 144 -3.60 -11.74 0.09
CA LEU A 144 -4.21 -11.88 1.40
C LEU A 144 -4.37 -10.51 2.06
N VAL A 145 -5.57 -10.21 2.55
CA VAL A 145 -5.89 -8.94 3.22
C VAL A 145 -6.07 -9.17 4.71
N LYS A 146 -5.43 -8.35 5.54
CA LYS A 146 -5.59 -8.35 7.00
C LYS A 146 -6.39 -7.13 7.42
N HIS A 147 -7.49 -7.37 8.13
CA HIS A 147 -8.35 -6.36 8.77
C HIS A 147 -8.98 -7.01 10.01
N GLY A 148 -8.24 -6.98 11.12
CA GLY A 148 -8.47 -7.85 12.27
C GLY A 148 -8.23 -9.33 11.92
N GLY A 149 -9.19 -9.96 11.24
CA GLY A 149 -9.05 -11.28 10.62
C GLY A 149 -8.34 -11.24 9.26
N MET A 150 -8.07 -12.41 8.68
CA MET A 150 -7.57 -12.54 7.31
C MET A 150 -8.75 -12.71 6.35
N HIS A 151 -8.69 -12.03 5.21
CA HIS A 151 -9.77 -11.93 4.22
C HIS A 151 -9.20 -12.06 2.80
N ARG A 152 -10.07 -12.42 1.87
CA ARG A 152 -9.81 -12.29 0.43
C ARG A 152 -9.98 -10.82 0.00
N LEU A 153 -9.25 -10.41 -1.03
CA LEU A 153 -9.45 -9.10 -1.63
C LEU A 153 -10.84 -9.07 -2.32
N GLY A 154 -11.60 -8.01 -2.11
CA GLY A 154 -12.89 -7.81 -2.79
C GLY A 154 -12.73 -7.38 -4.25
N GLU A 155 -13.87 -7.03 -4.87
CA GLU A 155 -13.86 -6.41 -6.20
C GLU A 155 -13.33 -4.97 -6.15
N PRO A 156 -12.65 -4.49 -7.21
CA PRO A 156 -12.28 -3.08 -7.33
C PRO A 156 -13.51 -2.17 -7.24
N VAL A 157 -13.41 -1.11 -6.44
CA VAL A 157 -14.48 -0.11 -6.35
C VAL A 157 -14.39 0.83 -7.54
N GLY A 158 -15.43 0.85 -8.38
CA GLY A 158 -15.56 1.79 -9.49
C GLY A 158 -15.76 3.23 -9.02
N ARG A 159 -15.04 4.18 -9.64
CA ARG A 159 -15.30 5.61 -9.47
C ARG A 159 -16.53 5.98 -10.28
N THR A 160 -17.50 6.66 -9.68
CA THR A 160 -18.80 6.95 -10.32
C THR A 160 -19.17 8.43 -10.38
N ALA A 161 -18.44 9.30 -9.68
CA ALA A 161 -18.78 10.71 -9.55
C ALA A 161 -17.58 11.62 -9.74
N VAL A 162 -17.87 12.86 -10.14
CA VAL A 162 -16.93 13.97 -10.09
C VAL A 162 -16.78 14.46 -8.65
N VAL A 163 -15.55 14.68 -8.23
CA VAL A 163 -15.19 15.39 -7.00
C VAL A 163 -14.41 16.63 -7.40
N ALA A 164 -14.87 17.79 -6.96
CA ALA A 164 -14.30 19.08 -7.31
C ALA A 164 -14.00 19.90 -6.05
N ALA A 165 -13.02 20.79 -6.18
CA ALA A 165 -12.72 21.84 -5.22
C ALA A 165 -12.48 23.15 -5.99
N THR A 166 -12.70 24.29 -5.32
CA THR A 166 -12.43 25.59 -5.91
C THR A 166 -11.48 26.44 -5.06
N ARG A 167 -10.86 27.44 -5.70
CA ARG A 167 -10.09 28.50 -5.05
C ARG A 167 -10.29 29.82 -5.80
N ARG A 168 -10.69 30.90 -5.11
CA ARG A 168 -10.72 32.24 -5.70
C ARG A 168 -9.32 32.74 -6.04
N LEU A 169 -9.20 33.50 -7.12
CA LEU A 169 -7.96 34.10 -7.60
C LEU A 169 -8.09 35.63 -7.55
N ASP A 170 -6.96 36.33 -7.41
CA ASP A 170 -6.91 37.80 -7.38
C ASP A 170 -7.42 38.44 -8.68
N SER A 171 -7.42 37.67 -9.78
CA SER A 171 -8.01 38.08 -11.07
C SER A 171 -9.55 38.15 -11.07
N GLY A 172 -10.21 37.80 -9.96
CA GLY A 172 -11.67 37.68 -9.86
C GLY A 172 -12.23 36.37 -10.43
N ARG A 173 -11.37 35.50 -11.00
CA ARG A 173 -11.75 34.16 -11.47
C ARG A 173 -11.71 33.13 -10.33
N VAL A 174 -12.26 31.95 -10.60
CA VAL A 174 -12.20 30.80 -9.69
C VAL A 174 -11.43 29.67 -10.36
N ARG A 175 -10.38 29.19 -9.70
CA ARG A 175 -9.73 27.94 -10.09
C ARG A 175 -10.59 26.77 -9.65
N VAL A 176 -11.01 25.95 -10.60
CA VAL A 176 -11.73 24.70 -10.36
C VAL A 176 -10.80 23.54 -10.65
N VAL A 177 -10.66 22.66 -9.67
CA VAL A 177 -9.89 21.41 -9.80
C VAL A 177 -10.83 20.25 -9.56
N ALA A 178 -10.91 19.32 -10.50
CA ALA A 178 -11.85 18.20 -10.40
C ALA A 178 -11.29 16.89 -10.95
N THR A 179 -11.62 15.79 -10.28
CA THR A 179 -11.35 14.43 -10.76
C THR A 179 -12.67 13.67 -10.88
N GLY A 180 -12.74 12.73 -11.82
CA GLY A 180 -13.94 11.92 -12.04
C GLY A 180 -13.65 10.86 -13.10
N PRO A 181 -14.43 9.78 -13.13
CA PRO A 181 -14.39 8.80 -14.23
C PRO A 181 -14.87 9.45 -15.54
N GLY A 182 -14.81 8.71 -16.64
CA GLY A 182 -15.36 9.15 -17.92
C GLY A 182 -14.35 9.75 -18.88
N GLU A 183 -14.85 10.11 -20.07
CA GLU A 183 -14.08 10.64 -21.19
C GLU A 183 -14.68 11.98 -21.65
N GLY A 184 -14.03 12.63 -22.61
CA GLY A 184 -14.52 13.90 -23.15
C GLY A 184 -14.21 15.13 -22.29
N PRO A 185 -14.69 16.32 -22.73
CA PRO A 185 -14.36 17.58 -22.11
C PRO A 185 -15.04 17.75 -20.76
N TRP A 186 -14.38 18.47 -19.87
CA TRP A 186 -14.95 18.90 -18.61
C TRP A 186 -15.91 20.06 -18.82
N ARG A 187 -16.94 20.14 -17.99
CA ARG A 187 -17.83 21.31 -17.95
C ARG A 187 -17.95 21.86 -16.55
N VAL A 188 -17.98 23.18 -16.42
CA VAL A 188 -18.27 23.90 -15.18
C VAL A 188 -19.51 24.77 -15.41
N ASP A 189 -20.55 24.54 -14.62
CA ASP A 189 -21.87 25.16 -14.76
C ASP A 189 -22.41 25.08 -16.21
N GLY A 190 -22.16 23.94 -16.86
CA GLY A 190 -22.54 23.67 -18.25
C GLY A 190 -21.59 24.22 -19.33
N ALA A 191 -20.67 25.13 -18.98
CA ALA A 191 -19.69 25.68 -19.91
C ALA A 191 -18.48 24.75 -20.08
N ASP A 192 -17.98 24.62 -21.31
CA ASP A 192 -16.77 23.84 -21.61
C ASP A 192 -15.56 24.41 -20.86
N ALA A 193 -14.87 23.54 -20.13
CA ALA A 193 -13.67 23.82 -19.35
C ALA A 193 -12.43 23.06 -19.86
N GLY A 194 -12.55 22.40 -21.02
CA GLY A 194 -11.44 21.79 -21.77
C GLY A 194 -11.17 20.31 -21.44
N PRO A 195 -10.16 19.71 -22.11
CA PRO A 195 -9.95 18.25 -22.13
C PRO A 195 -9.27 17.63 -20.89
N GLY A 196 -8.99 18.39 -19.83
CA GLY A 196 -8.25 17.91 -18.66
C GLY A 196 -6.73 17.81 -18.88
N ASP A 197 -5.96 17.65 -17.80
CA ASP A 197 -4.49 17.51 -17.84
C ASP A 197 -4.05 16.09 -18.28
N ALA A 198 -2.74 15.84 -18.34
CA ALA A 198 -2.18 14.53 -18.71
C ALA A 198 -2.61 13.37 -17.79
N ARG A 199 -3.18 13.66 -16.61
CA ARG A 199 -3.76 12.67 -15.68
C ARG A 199 -5.29 12.63 -15.77
N GLY A 200 -5.88 13.31 -16.75
CA GLY A 200 -7.31 13.39 -16.99
C GLY A 200 -8.08 14.19 -15.93
N ARG A 201 -7.41 15.08 -15.20
CA ARG A 201 -8.02 15.93 -14.16
C ARG A 201 -8.32 17.33 -14.74
N LEU A 202 -9.44 17.92 -14.35
CA LEU A 202 -9.70 19.33 -14.64
C LEU A 202 -8.79 20.22 -13.80
N VAL A 203 -8.11 21.16 -14.45
CA VAL A 203 -7.51 22.34 -13.81
C VAL A 203 -7.83 23.53 -14.70
N ALA A 204 -8.87 24.28 -14.36
CA ALA A 204 -9.33 25.41 -15.18
C ALA A 204 -9.61 26.62 -14.30
N ASP A 205 -9.26 27.80 -14.80
CA ASP A 205 -9.70 29.06 -14.22
C ASP A 205 -10.93 29.51 -14.98
N VAL A 206 -12.07 29.54 -14.33
CA VAL A 206 -13.35 29.88 -14.95
C VAL A 206 -13.89 31.17 -14.36
N PRO A 207 -14.63 31.98 -15.15
CA PRO A 207 -15.45 33.03 -14.57
C PRO A 207 -16.56 32.37 -13.76
N VAL A 208 -16.93 32.98 -12.64
CA VAL A 208 -18.07 32.54 -11.82
C VAL A 208 -18.90 33.78 -11.51
N ALA A 209 -20.22 33.66 -11.55
CA ALA A 209 -21.13 34.76 -11.26
C ALA A 209 -20.85 35.38 -9.88
N GLU A 210 -21.01 36.71 -9.80
CA GLU A 210 -20.87 37.43 -8.53
C GLU A 210 -21.87 36.89 -7.50
N GLY A 211 -21.40 36.62 -6.28
CA GLY A 211 -22.24 36.03 -5.23
C GLY A 211 -22.50 34.51 -5.36
N ALA A 212 -22.02 33.84 -6.41
CA ALA A 212 -22.15 32.39 -6.50
C ALA A 212 -21.43 31.71 -5.33
N ARG A 213 -22.14 30.78 -4.70
CA ARG A 213 -21.64 30.02 -3.53
C ARG A 213 -21.12 28.63 -3.89
N GLN A 214 -21.38 28.16 -5.10
CA GLN A 214 -21.07 26.81 -5.55
C GLN A 214 -20.98 26.77 -7.07
N VAL A 215 -20.17 25.85 -7.59
CA VAL A 215 -20.13 25.46 -9.01
C VAL A 215 -20.50 23.99 -9.15
N ARG A 216 -21.14 23.65 -10.27
CA ARG A 216 -21.42 22.29 -10.72
C ARG A 216 -20.35 21.87 -11.72
N VAL A 217 -19.75 20.70 -11.53
CA VAL A 217 -18.69 20.18 -12.40
C VAL A 217 -19.11 18.84 -12.99
N GLU A 218 -19.00 18.73 -14.31
CA GLU A 218 -19.53 17.62 -15.08
C GLU A 218 -18.46 17.01 -15.98
N ARG A 219 -18.61 15.70 -16.22
CA ARG A 219 -17.85 14.92 -17.17
C ARG A 219 -18.72 13.78 -17.68
N ASP A 220 -18.64 13.46 -18.96
CA ASP A 220 -19.48 12.44 -19.56
C ASP A 220 -19.15 11.05 -18.98
N GLY A 221 -20.18 10.28 -18.63
CA GLY A 221 -20.03 9.00 -17.94
C GLY A 221 -19.78 9.09 -16.43
N ALA A 222 -19.84 10.29 -15.84
CA ALA A 222 -19.75 10.50 -14.40
C ALA A 222 -21.00 11.19 -13.85
N ARG A 223 -21.40 10.83 -12.62
CA ARG A 223 -22.35 11.66 -11.88
C ARG A 223 -21.71 13.03 -11.59
N PRO A 224 -22.40 14.15 -11.89
CA PRO A 224 -21.90 15.50 -11.61
C PRO A 224 -21.54 15.71 -10.14
N GLY A 225 -20.49 16.48 -9.93
CA GLY A 225 -20.02 16.92 -8.62
C GLY A 225 -20.32 18.39 -8.42
N THR A 226 -20.15 18.86 -7.19
CA THR A 226 -20.28 20.27 -6.88
C THR A 226 -19.20 20.71 -5.91
N ALA A 227 -18.76 21.96 -6.00
CA ALA A 227 -17.76 22.51 -5.10
C ALA A 227 -18.17 23.90 -4.64
N ALA A 228 -18.04 24.17 -3.34
CA ALA A 228 -18.28 25.50 -2.80
C ALA A 228 -17.28 26.50 -3.37
N VAL A 229 -17.72 27.74 -3.58
CA VAL A 229 -16.89 28.88 -3.94
C VAL A 229 -16.71 29.73 -2.68
N THR A 230 -15.75 29.34 -1.85
CA THR A 230 -15.45 30.05 -0.61
C THR A 230 -14.63 31.31 -0.90
N GLY A 231 -14.94 32.37 -0.15
CA GLY A 231 -14.16 33.60 -0.08
C GLY A 231 -12.80 33.35 0.55
#